data_AF-A0A9D9C9Q6-F1
#
_entry.id   AF-A0A9D9C9Q6-F1
#
_cell.length_a   1.000
_cell.length_b   1.000
_cell.length_c   1.000
_cell.angle_alpha   90.00
_cell.angle_beta   90.00
_cell.angle_gamma   90.00
#
_symmetry.space_group_name_H-M   'P 1'
#
loop_
_entity.id
_entity.type
_entity.pdbx_description
1 polymer ?
#
loop_
_entity_poly.entity_id
_entity_poly.type
_entity_poly.pdbx_seq_one_letter_code
_entity_poly.pdbx_strand_id
1 'polypeptide(L)'
;MNAFDQFEIWWVTGAQLLYGGDAVVAVDAHSKDMVDGLNQSGNIPVKIVYKGTANSSKEVEAVMKAANNDEKCIGIITWMHTFSPAKMWIHGLQSLRKPLLHFHTQYNAEIPWDTMDMDFMNLNQSAHGDREFGHICARLRIPRKVVVGHWKDESAQKHIAVWARVAAAWADAQDMLILRFGDQMNNVAVTDGDKVAAEQVMGYHVDYTPVSELMEYFKKITDAEVDALVAEYMKLY
;
A
#
# COMPACT_ATOMS: atom_id res chain seq x y z
N MET A 1 -15.32 -13.41 5.13
CA MET A 1 -13.93 -12.95 5.28
C MET A 1 -13.88 -11.52 4.79
N ASN A 2 -13.22 -10.61 5.51
CA ASN A 2 -13.00 -9.28 4.97
C ASN A 2 -11.91 -9.38 3.90
N ALA A 3 -12.11 -8.75 2.74
CA ALA A 3 -11.24 -8.88 1.57
C ALA A 3 -9.82 -8.32 1.78
N PHE A 4 -9.52 -7.78 2.96
CA PHE A 4 -8.26 -7.15 3.31
C PHE A 4 -7.46 -7.89 4.40
N ASP A 5 -8.02 -8.92 5.04
CA ASP A 5 -7.42 -9.56 6.22
C ASP A 5 -6.06 -10.24 5.92
N GLN A 6 -5.83 -10.62 4.65
CA GLN A 6 -4.58 -11.22 4.18
C GLN A 6 -3.48 -10.19 3.86
N PHE A 7 -3.82 -8.90 3.80
CA PHE A 7 -2.90 -7.85 3.36
C PHE A 7 -2.37 -7.00 4.51
N GLU A 8 -1.17 -6.45 4.29
CA GLU A 8 -0.49 -5.51 5.18
C GLU A 8 0.07 -4.33 4.38
N ILE A 9 0.07 -3.15 5.00
CA ILE A 9 0.79 -1.97 4.53
C ILE A 9 1.97 -1.73 5.47
N TRP A 10 3.17 -1.63 4.92
CA TRP A 10 4.36 -1.43 5.74
C TRP A 10 4.59 0.05 6.03
N TRP A 11 4.79 0.39 7.29
CA TRP A 11 5.23 1.71 7.72
C TRP A 11 6.74 1.71 7.92
N VAL A 12 7.45 2.58 7.19
CA VAL A 12 8.90 2.78 7.31
C VAL A 12 9.18 4.21 7.71
N THR A 13 9.83 4.39 8.85
CA THR A 13 10.22 5.71 9.33
C THR A 13 11.62 6.05 8.81
N GLY A 14 11.76 7.23 8.22
CA GLY A 14 13.06 7.77 7.84
C GLY A 14 13.63 8.62 8.96
N ALA A 15 14.88 8.38 9.32
CA ALA A 15 15.61 9.25 10.21
C ALA A 15 17.10 9.30 9.85
N GLN A 16 17.81 10.25 10.43
CA GLN A 16 19.25 10.26 10.53
C GLN A 16 19.66 10.41 12.00
N LEU A 17 20.35 9.41 12.53
CA LEU A 17 20.63 9.28 13.96
C LEU A 17 21.99 9.88 14.33
N LEU A 18 22.33 11.04 13.77
CA LEU A 18 23.56 11.76 14.12
C LEU A 18 23.55 12.26 15.59
N TYR A 19 22.39 12.27 16.24
CA TYR A 19 22.15 12.91 17.53
C TYR A 19 22.14 11.95 18.74
N GLY A 20 22.52 10.68 18.56
CA GLY A 20 22.68 9.71 19.66
C GLY A 20 21.55 8.69 19.83
N GLY A 21 21.71 7.78 20.80
CA GLY A 21 20.81 6.64 21.03
C GLY A 21 19.39 6.99 21.47
N ASP A 22 19.23 8.06 22.25
CA ASP A 22 17.93 8.45 22.83
C ASP A 22 16.94 8.95 21.76
N ALA A 23 17.45 9.63 20.72
CA ALA A 23 16.64 10.04 19.58
C ALA A 23 16.08 8.84 18.81
N VAL A 24 16.84 7.75 18.70
CA VAL A 24 16.38 6.50 18.05
C VAL A 24 15.19 5.91 18.80
N VAL A 25 15.30 5.85 20.13
CA VAL A 25 14.26 5.30 21.01
C VAL A 25 12.98 6.12 20.87
N ALA A 26 13.10 7.46 20.84
CA ALA A 26 11.96 8.35 20.68
C ALA A 26 11.29 8.21 19.30
N VAL A 27 12.07 8.15 18.21
CA VAL A 27 11.53 7.95 16.85
C VAL A 27 10.80 6.61 16.73
N ASP A 28 11.37 5.54 17.27
CA ASP A 28 10.75 4.22 17.30
C ASP A 28 9.47 4.19 18.14
N ALA A 29 9.48 4.85 19.31
CA ALA A 29 8.30 4.95 20.18
C ALA A 29 7.16 5.71 19.49
N HIS A 30 7.46 6.87 18.89
CA HIS A 30 6.48 7.65 18.13
C HIS A 30 5.90 6.86 16.95
N SER A 31 6.73 6.14 16.21
CA SER A 31 6.27 5.34 15.07
C SER A 31 5.34 4.20 15.50
N LYS A 32 5.66 3.51 16.61
CA LYS A 32 4.79 2.46 17.19
C LYS A 32 3.44 3.03 17.62
N ASP A 33 3.44 4.12 18.39
CA ASP A 33 2.20 4.77 18.86
C ASP A 33 1.32 5.23 17.69
N MET A 34 1.93 5.85 16.67
CA MET A 34 1.21 6.29 15.48
C MET A 34 0.61 5.12 14.71
N VAL A 35 1.37 4.04 14.48
CA VAL A 35 0.87 2.85 13.79
C VAL A 35 -0.25 2.18 14.58
N ASP A 36 -0.09 2.03 15.89
CA ASP A 36 -1.11 1.46 16.77
C ASP A 36 -2.39 2.30 16.76
N GLY A 37 -2.29 3.62 16.88
CA GLY A 37 -3.44 4.51 16.84
C GLY A 37 -4.10 4.58 15.46
N LEU A 38 -3.34 4.51 14.36
CA LEU A 38 -3.89 4.39 13.01
C LEU A 38 -4.67 3.08 12.83
N ASN A 39 -4.15 1.95 13.33
CA ASN A 39 -4.85 0.66 13.30
C ASN A 39 -6.11 0.67 14.19
N GLN A 40 -6.02 1.21 15.40
CA GLN A 40 -7.14 1.29 16.35
C GLN A 40 -8.26 2.25 15.90
N SER A 41 -7.95 3.20 15.01
CA SER A 41 -8.95 4.12 14.46
C SER A 41 -10.09 3.40 13.72
N GLY A 42 -9.82 2.21 13.16
CA GLY A 42 -10.76 1.49 12.29
C GLY A 42 -11.03 2.14 10.92
N ASN A 43 -10.40 3.29 10.64
CA ASN A 43 -10.64 4.05 9.41
C ASN A 43 -9.91 3.47 8.18
N ILE A 44 -8.77 2.81 8.41
CA ILE A 44 -7.91 2.26 7.36
C ILE A 44 -8.23 0.76 7.25
N PRO A 45 -8.65 0.27 6.06
CA PRO A 45 -9.19 -1.09 5.92
C PRO A 45 -8.12 -2.19 5.92
N VAL A 46 -6.84 -1.83 5.81
CA VAL A 46 -5.69 -2.75 5.76
C VAL A 46 -4.79 -2.47 6.95
N LYS A 47 -4.32 -3.52 7.63
CA LYS A 47 -3.44 -3.41 8.78
C LYS A 47 -2.12 -2.73 8.40
N ILE A 48 -1.71 -1.74 9.19
CA ILE A 48 -0.41 -1.09 9.07
C ILE A 48 0.59 -1.80 10.00
N VAL A 49 1.77 -2.14 9.48
CA VAL A 49 2.82 -2.83 10.24
C VAL A 49 4.09 -2.00 10.23
N TYR A 50 4.57 -1.63 11.42
CA TYR A 50 5.82 -0.90 11.58
C TYR A 50 7.02 -1.80 11.26
N LYS A 51 7.89 -1.36 10.35
CA LYS A 51 9.08 -2.11 9.90
C LYS A 51 10.40 -1.55 10.41
N GLY A 52 10.35 -0.58 11.31
CA GLY A 52 11.52 0.06 11.89
C GLY A 52 11.90 1.37 11.22
N THR A 53 12.91 2.01 11.82
CA THR A 53 13.50 3.26 11.33
C THR A 53 14.68 2.93 10.41
N ALA A 54 14.67 3.46 9.18
CA ALA A 54 15.76 3.30 8.22
C ALA A 54 16.71 4.51 8.28
N ASN A 55 17.99 4.24 8.60
CA ASN A 55 19.00 5.26 8.90
C ASN A 55 20.23 5.22 7.98
N SER A 56 20.26 4.26 7.05
CA SER A 56 21.34 4.08 6.10
C SER A 56 20.81 3.60 4.76
N SER A 57 21.57 3.81 3.68
CA SER A 57 21.17 3.30 2.35
C SER A 57 20.96 1.79 2.33
N LYS A 58 21.75 1.05 3.13
CA LYS A 58 21.65 -0.42 3.23
C LYS A 58 20.34 -0.85 3.91
N GLU A 59 19.94 -0.17 4.98
CA GLU A 59 18.67 -0.43 5.65
C GLU A 59 17.48 -0.09 4.77
N VAL A 60 17.51 1.05 4.08
CA VAL A 60 16.45 1.43 3.13
C VAL A 60 16.36 0.40 2.00
N GLU A 61 17.48 0.00 1.41
CA GLU A 61 17.47 -1.01 0.35
C GLU A 61 16.96 -2.37 0.86
N ALA A 62 17.36 -2.79 2.06
CA ALA A 62 16.93 -4.05 2.65
C ALA A 62 15.42 -4.08 2.90
N VAL A 63 14.83 -3.03 3.48
CA VAL A 63 13.38 -3.00 3.75
C VAL A 63 12.56 -2.94 2.46
N MET A 64 13.00 -2.20 1.44
CA MET A 64 12.30 -2.13 0.15
C MET A 64 12.35 -3.47 -0.61
N LYS A 65 13.50 -4.18 -0.56
CA LYS A 65 13.61 -5.55 -1.11
C LYS A 65 12.74 -6.54 -0.34
N ALA A 66 12.72 -6.45 0.98
CA ALA A 66 11.85 -7.31 1.80
C ALA A 66 10.37 -7.07 1.47
N ALA A 67 9.95 -5.81 1.29
CA ALA A 67 8.59 -5.47 0.91
C ALA A 67 8.19 -6.04 -0.46
N ASN A 68 9.12 -6.07 -1.42
CA ASN A 68 8.85 -6.67 -2.73
C ASN A 68 8.60 -8.18 -2.65
N ASN A 69 9.25 -8.87 -1.72
CA ASN A 69 9.23 -10.34 -1.61
C ASN A 69 8.19 -10.88 -0.62
N ASP A 70 7.44 -10.00 0.06
CA ASP A 70 6.36 -10.40 0.95
C ASP A 70 5.02 -10.25 0.22
N GLU A 71 4.32 -11.37 0.04
CA GLU A 71 3.01 -11.44 -0.64
C GLU A 71 1.93 -10.67 0.14
N LYS A 72 2.05 -10.56 1.47
CA LYS A 72 1.12 -9.79 2.29
C LYS A 72 1.33 -8.30 2.14
N CYS A 73 2.55 -7.86 1.85
CA CYS A 73 2.88 -6.45 1.70
C CYS A 73 2.34 -5.91 0.37
N ILE A 74 1.29 -5.10 0.43
CA ILE A 74 0.64 -4.50 -0.75
C ILE A 74 1.05 -3.04 -1.00
N GLY A 75 1.80 -2.43 -0.09
CA GLY A 75 2.24 -1.05 -0.22
C GLY A 75 3.07 -0.59 0.96
N ILE A 76 3.76 0.54 0.79
CA ILE A 76 4.61 1.13 1.81
C ILE A 76 4.16 2.57 2.09
N ILE A 77 4.00 2.90 3.37
CA ILE A 77 3.92 4.25 3.89
C ILE A 77 5.32 4.66 4.37
N THR A 78 5.85 5.76 3.86
CA THR A 78 7.07 6.39 4.38
C THR A 78 6.74 7.69 5.07
N TRP A 79 7.41 7.93 6.20
CA TRP A 79 7.35 9.17 6.95
C TRP A 79 8.75 9.54 7.43
N MET A 80 9.25 10.72 7.07
CA MET A 80 10.55 11.19 7.56
C MET A 80 10.32 11.90 8.90
N HIS A 81 10.51 11.17 10.01
CA HIS A 81 10.37 11.74 11.36
C HIS A 81 11.44 12.81 11.59
N THR A 82 12.70 12.41 11.40
CA THR A 82 13.82 13.34 11.39
C THR A 82 14.27 13.65 9.95
N PHE A 83 15.29 14.49 9.79
CA PHE A 83 15.89 14.70 8.48
C PHE A 83 16.61 13.42 8.06
N SER A 84 16.15 12.78 6.98
CA SER A 84 16.77 11.57 6.42
C SER A 84 17.35 11.90 5.04
N PRO A 85 18.69 12.10 4.92
CA PRO A 85 19.32 12.50 3.67
C PRO A 85 18.89 11.66 2.48
N ALA A 86 18.24 12.28 1.50
CA ALA A 86 17.45 11.55 0.53
C ALA A 86 18.28 10.71 -0.46
N LYS A 87 19.58 10.98 -0.59
CA LYS A 87 20.51 10.10 -1.33
C LYS A 87 20.53 8.66 -0.81
N MET A 88 20.26 8.45 0.47
CA MET A 88 20.19 7.10 1.05
C MET A 88 19.02 6.28 0.49
N TRP A 89 17.97 6.95 0.02
CA TRP A 89 16.76 6.31 -0.46
C TRP A 89 16.82 5.87 -1.92
N ILE A 90 17.82 6.32 -2.69
CA ILE A 90 17.87 6.12 -4.15
C ILE A 90 17.74 4.66 -4.55
N HIS A 91 18.61 3.78 -4.04
CA HIS A 91 18.61 2.37 -4.44
C HIS A 91 17.38 1.59 -3.95
N GLY A 92 16.88 1.90 -2.75
CA GLY A 92 15.64 1.33 -2.25
C GLY A 92 14.43 1.74 -3.10
N LEU A 93 14.29 3.04 -3.40
CA LEU A 93 13.19 3.55 -4.21
C LEU A 93 13.23 3.04 -5.66
N GLN A 94 14.42 2.91 -6.26
CA GLN A 94 14.55 2.37 -7.62
C GLN A 94 14.24 0.87 -7.72
N SER A 95 14.41 0.13 -6.62
CA SER A 95 14.12 -1.31 -6.59
C SER A 95 12.69 -1.62 -6.14
N LEU A 96 12.01 -0.69 -5.46
CA LEU A 96 10.65 -0.86 -4.98
C LEU A 96 9.66 -1.08 -6.14
N ARG A 97 8.87 -2.15 -6.06
CA ARG A 97 7.81 -2.52 -7.02
C ARG A 97 6.42 -2.42 -6.43
N LYS A 98 6.31 -2.16 -5.12
CA LYS A 98 5.03 -1.98 -4.42
C LYS A 98 4.62 -0.49 -4.43
N PRO A 99 3.32 -0.17 -4.43
CA PRO A 99 2.83 1.20 -4.28
C PRO A 99 3.45 1.95 -3.08
N LEU A 100 3.76 3.23 -3.27
CA LEU A 100 4.33 4.11 -2.25
C LEU A 100 3.35 5.22 -1.85
N LEU A 101 3.15 5.41 -0.55
CA LEU A 101 2.53 6.59 0.05
C LEU A 101 3.57 7.32 0.89
N HIS A 102 3.74 8.61 0.62
CA HIS A 102 4.51 9.52 1.44
C HIS A 102 3.55 10.25 2.39
N PHE A 103 3.62 9.95 3.69
CA PHE A 103 2.78 10.61 4.69
C PHE A 103 3.54 11.75 5.36
N HIS A 104 3.26 12.97 4.93
CA HIS A 104 3.83 14.17 5.49
C HIS A 104 3.03 14.61 6.73
N THR A 105 3.42 14.08 7.88
CA THR A 105 2.77 14.26 9.18
C THR A 105 3.80 14.67 10.23
N GLN A 106 3.32 14.95 11.44
CA GLN A 106 4.14 15.20 12.61
C GLN A 106 3.50 14.51 13.83
N TYR A 107 4.32 14.03 14.76
CA TYR A 107 3.82 13.34 15.96
C TYR A 107 2.92 14.26 16.80
N ASN A 108 3.41 15.44 17.15
CA ASN A 108 2.67 16.47 17.88
C ASN A 108 1.76 17.27 16.92
N ALA A 109 0.55 17.60 17.36
CA ALA A 109 -0.37 18.45 16.60
C ALA A 109 0.00 19.94 16.73
N GLU A 110 0.45 20.36 17.91
CA GLU A 110 0.79 21.75 18.22
C GLU A 110 2.27 21.89 18.59
N ILE A 111 2.80 23.10 18.42
CA ILE A 111 4.15 23.48 18.85
C ILE A 111 4.10 23.76 20.36
N PRO A 112 4.96 23.12 21.18
CA PRO A 112 4.99 23.37 22.62
C PRO A 112 5.75 24.66 22.93
N TRP A 113 5.12 25.82 22.73
CA TRP A 113 5.77 27.14 22.78
C TRP A 113 6.58 27.43 24.05
N ASP A 114 6.11 26.96 25.20
CA ASP A 114 6.74 27.23 26.50
C ASP A 114 7.93 26.32 26.80
N THR A 115 8.04 25.17 26.12
CA THR A 115 9.03 24.12 26.43
C THR A 115 9.86 23.70 25.21
N MET A 116 9.62 24.26 24.03
CA MET A 116 10.35 23.93 22.82
C MET A 116 11.82 24.36 22.94
N ASP A 117 12.72 23.41 22.70
CA ASP A 117 14.16 23.61 22.69
C ASP A 117 14.80 22.94 21.46
N MET A 118 16.13 22.91 21.43
CA MET A 118 16.86 22.30 20.32
C MET A 118 16.71 20.78 20.25
N ASP A 119 16.44 20.10 21.37
CA ASP A 119 16.23 18.65 21.38
C ASP A 119 14.90 18.31 20.71
N PHE A 120 13.84 19.08 21.00
CA PHE A 120 12.58 19.00 20.28
C PHE A 120 12.77 19.27 18.78
N MET A 121 13.50 20.33 18.42
CA MET A 121 13.72 20.70 17.02
C MET A 121 14.55 19.69 16.23
N ASN A 122 15.52 19.02 16.88
CA ASN A 122 16.31 17.95 16.25
C ASN A 122 15.48 16.67 16.03
N LEU A 123 14.50 16.41 16.89
CA LEU A 123 13.63 15.24 16.82
C LEU A 123 12.45 15.45 15.87
N ASN A 124 11.68 16.52 16.02
CA ASN A 124 10.41 16.74 15.34
C ASN A 124 10.57 17.57 14.07
N GLN A 125 11.30 17.05 13.09
CA GLN A 125 11.75 17.83 11.93
C GLN A 125 11.21 17.35 10.57
N SER A 126 10.07 16.66 10.57
CA SER A 126 9.36 16.26 9.35
C SER A 126 9.06 17.42 8.41
N ALA A 127 8.89 18.64 8.93
CA ALA A 127 8.65 19.85 8.14
C ALA A 127 9.66 20.03 6.98
N HIS A 128 10.94 19.75 7.19
CA HIS A 128 11.95 19.77 6.12
C HIS A 128 12.45 18.37 5.73
N GLY A 129 12.43 17.38 6.63
CA GLY A 129 12.78 15.99 6.30
C GLY A 129 11.92 15.41 5.16
N ASP A 130 10.61 15.59 5.24
CA ASP A 130 9.69 15.12 4.20
C ASP A 130 9.80 15.95 2.91
N ARG A 131 10.24 17.21 2.97
CA ARG A 131 10.49 18.00 1.75
C ARG A 131 11.70 17.49 0.98
N GLU A 132 12.76 17.11 1.68
CA GLU A 132 13.96 16.49 1.10
C GLU A 132 13.66 15.11 0.50
N PHE A 133 12.90 14.27 1.20
CA PHE A 133 12.37 13.02 0.62
C PHE A 133 11.43 13.32 -0.57
N GLY A 134 10.66 14.39 -0.45
CA GLY A 134 9.86 15.00 -1.49
C GLY A 134 10.63 15.21 -2.79
N HIS A 135 11.82 15.81 -2.69
CA HIS A 135 12.71 16.08 -3.80
C HIS A 135 13.18 14.80 -4.48
N ILE A 136 13.68 13.80 -3.75
CA ILE A 136 14.26 12.61 -4.39
C ILE A 136 13.21 11.78 -5.14
N CYS A 137 12.01 11.64 -4.59
CA CYS A 137 10.93 10.93 -5.28
C CYS A 137 10.56 11.65 -6.59
N ALA A 138 10.49 12.98 -6.59
CA ALA A 138 10.24 13.76 -7.80
C ALA A 138 11.40 13.63 -8.81
N ARG A 139 12.64 13.73 -8.33
CA ARG A 139 13.87 13.64 -9.15
C ARG A 139 14.00 12.29 -9.86
N LEU A 140 13.58 11.21 -9.20
CA LEU A 140 13.58 9.84 -9.71
C LEU A 140 12.28 9.48 -10.45
N ARG A 141 11.27 10.35 -10.46
CA ARG A 141 9.94 10.12 -11.03
C ARG A 141 9.23 8.89 -10.42
N ILE A 142 9.39 8.68 -9.12
CA ILE A 142 8.70 7.62 -8.39
C ILE A 142 7.20 7.94 -8.32
N PRO A 143 6.31 7.08 -8.85
CA PRO A 143 4.88 7.21 -8.65
C PRO A 143 4.57 7.06 -7.17
N ARG A 144 3.89 8.04 -6.58
CA ARG A 144 3.52 8.01 -5.16
C ARG A 144 2.26 8.81 -4.87
N LYS A 145 1.54 8.38 -3.84
CA LYS A 145 0.53 9.22 -3.17
C LYS A 145 1.25 10.09 -2.14
N VAL A 146 0.85 11.36 -2.02
CA VAL A 146 1.24 12.22 -0.89
C VAL A 146 -0.01 12.53 -0.08
N VAL A 147 0.07 12.36 1.23
CA VAL A 147 -0.95 12.80 2.19
C VAL A 147 -0.28 13.75 3.16
N VAL A 148 -0.90 14.89 3.43
CA VAL A 148 -0.40 15.90 4.38
C VAL A 148 -1.47 16.08 5.45
N GLY A 149 -1.07 16.08 6.72
CA GLY A 149 -1.98 16.28 7.85
C GLY A 149 -1.46 15.59 9.12
N HIS A 150 -2.05 15.95 10.26
CA HIS A 150 -1.73 15.27 11.52
C HIS A 150 -2.25 13.83 11.50
N TRP A 151 -1.53 12.90 12.11
CA TRP A 151 -1.87 11.47 12.02
C TRP A 151 -3.18 11.07 12.70
N LYS A 152 -3.69 11.91 13.62
CA LYS A 152 -5.03 11.73 14.23
C LYS A 152 -6.14 12.44 13.44
N ASP A 153 -5.82 13.22 12.41
CA ASP A 153 -6.83 13.87 11.59
C ASP A 153 -7.59 12.84 10.74
N GLU A 154 -8.91 12.81 10.87
CA GLU A 154 -9.79 11.89 10.17
C GLU A 154 -9.72 12.09 8.65
N SER A 155 -9.51 13.33 8.18
CA SER A 155 -9.38 13.62 6.74
C SER A 155 -8.11 12.99 6.15
N ALA A 156 -6.98 13.12 6.85
CA ALA A 156 -5.73 12.45 6.46
C ALA A 156 -5.89 10.92 6.44
N GLN A 157 -6.52 10.35 7.48
CA GLN A 157 -6.78 8.90 7.55
C GLN A 157 -7.69 8.42 6.43
N LYS A 158 -8.74 9.17 6.06
CA LYS A 158 -9.61 8.86 4.91
C LYS A 158 -8.83 8.83 3.59
N HIS A 159 -7.90 9.76 3.38
CA HIS A 159 -7.04 9.75 2.20
C HIS A 159 -6.10 8.53 2.15
N ILE A 160 -5.55 8.12 3.31
CA ILE A 160 -4.76 6.89 3.42
C ILE A 160 -5.64 5.67 3.14
N ALA A 161 -6.86 5.64 3.67
CA ALA A 161 -7.81 4.55 3.49
C ALA A 161 -8.23 4.36 2.01
N VAL A 162 -8.42 5.45 1.26
CA VAL A 162 -8.65 5.38 -0.19
C VAL A 162 -7.44 4.76 -0.89
N TRP A 163 -6.24 5.23 -0.58
CA TRP A 163 -5.02 4.68 -1.18
C TRP A 163 -4.81 3.20 -0.82
N ALA A 164 -5.10 2.80 0.42
CA ALA A 164 -5.00 1.41 0.87
C ALA A 164 -5.90 0.46 0.04
N ARG A 165 -7.13 0.88 -0.29
CA ARG A 165 -8.02 0.09 -1.17
C ARG A 165 -7.47 -0.01 -2.59
N VAL A 166 -6.89 1.07 -3.11
CA VAL A 166 -6.26 1.07 -4.45
C VAL A 166 -5.02 0.17 -4.46
N ALA A 167 -4.20 0.18 -3.40
CA ALA A 167 -3.05 -0.71 -3.27
C ALA A 167 -3.48 -2.18 -3.21
N ALA A 168 -4.59 -2.49 -2.52
CA ALA A 168 -5.15 -3.84 -2.47
C ALA A 168 -5.65 -4.28 -3.84
N ALA A 169 -6.37 -3.42 -4.56
CA ALA A 169 -6.82 -3.70 -5.93
C ALA A 169 -5.64 -3.89 -6.91
N TRP A 170 -4.57 -3.11 -6.74
CA TRP A 170 -3.35 -3.28 -7.54
C TRP A 170 -2.68 -4.62 -7.27
N ALA A 171 -2.59 -5.03 -6.00
CA ALA A 171 -2.03 -6.32 -5.60
C ALA A 171 -2.84 -7.49 -6.15
N ASP A 172 -4.17 -7.47 -5.99
CA ASP A 172 -5.10 -8.48 -6.53
C ASP A 172 -5.01 -8.59 -8.07
N ALA A 173 -4.78 -7.48 -8.77
CA ALA A 173 -4.63 -7.49 -10.21
C ALA A 173 -3.32 -8.14 -10.71
N GLN A 174 -2.29 -8.29 -9.87
CA GLN A 174 -0.97 -8.77 -10.33
C GLN A 174 -0.94 -10.27 -10.70
N ASP A 175 -1.90 -11.05 -10.22
CA ASP A 175 -2.01 -12.50 -10.48
C ASP A 175 -3.45 -12.92 -10.85
N MET A 176 -4.34 -11.96 -11.08
CA MET A 176 -5.73 -12.23 -11.46
C MET A 176 -5.78 -12.98 -12.80
N LEU A 177 -6.46 -14.13 -12.81
CA LEU A 177 -6.73 -14.94 -13.98
C LEU A 177 -8.15 -14.70 -14.50
N ILE A 178 -8.26 -14.25 -15.74
CA ILE A 178 -9.52 -14.07 -16.46
C ILE A 178 -9.67 -15.20 -17.49
N LEU A 179 -10.67 -16.07 -17.29
CA LEU A 179 -11.03 -17.12 -18.26
C LEU A 179 -12.16 -16.63 -19.17
N ARG A 180 -11.94 -16.63 -20.48
CA ARG A 180 -12.91 -16.22 -21.49
C ARG A 180 -13.53 -17.42 -22.19
N PHE A 181 -14.84 -17.58 -22.07
CA PHE A 181 -15.59 -18.61 -22.80
C PHE A 181 -16.05 -18.10 -24.17
N GLY A 182 -15.31 -18.48 -25.21
CA GLY A 182 -15.49 -17.91 -26.55
C GLY A 182 -14.63 -16.66 -26.77
N ASP A 183 -14.79 -16.03 -27.93
CA ASP A 183 -14.01 -14.85 -28.31
C ASP A 183 -14.83 -13.56 -28.33
N GLN A 184 -14.22 -12.44 -28.73
CA GLN A 184 -14.95 -11.19 -28.91
C GLN A 184 -16.12 -11.38 -29.89
N MET A 185 -17.18 -10.59 -29.71
CA MET A 185 -18.24 -10.50 -30.71
C MET A 185 -17.65 -10.01 -32.03
N ASN A 186 -18.02 -10.67 -33.14
CA ASN A 186 -17.56 -10.32 -34.47
C ASN A 186 -17.78 -8.83 -34.78
N ASN A 187 -16.76 -8.17 -35.33
CA ASN A 187 -16.76 -6.77 -35.75
C ASN A 187 -16.88 -5.72 -34.61
N VAL A 188 -16.59 -6.07 -33.36
CA VAL A 188 -16.55 -5.12 -32.23
C VAL A 188 -15.12 -4.68 -31.91
N ALA A 189 -14.89 -3.36 -31.86
CA ALA A 189 -13.56 -2.79 -31.64
C ALA A 189 -13.18 -2.62 -30.15
N VAL A 190 -14.04 -1.98 -29.34
CA VAL A 190 -13.67 -1.52 -27.98
C VAL A 190 -13.42 -2.66 -26.98
N THR A 191 -13.96 -3.85 -27.24
CA THR A 191 -13.75 -5.04 -26.41
C THR A 191 -12.60 -5.92 -26.90
N ASP A 192 -11.98 -5.56 -28.04
CA ASP A 192 -10.75 -6.18 -28.50
C ASP A 192 -9.53 -5.46 -27.88
N GLY A 193 -8.35 -6.04 -28.00
CA GLY A 193 -7.13 -5.43 -27.46
C GLY A 193 -5.96 -6.40 -27.29
N ASP A 194 -4.83 -5.82 -26.88
CA ASP A 194 -3.58 -6.54 -26.67
C ASP A 194 -3.50 -7.09 -25.23
N LYS A 195 -3.72 -8.40 -25.10
CA LYS A 195 -3.66 -9.12 -23.82
C LYS A 195 -2.24 -9.16 -23.23
N VAL A 196 -1.21 -9.19 -24.08
CA VAL A 196 0.19 -9.18 -23.64
C VAL A 196 0.54 -7.83 -23.05
N ALA A 197 0.12 -6.73 -23.70
CA ALA A 197 0.30 -5.39 -23.16
C ALA A 197 -0.49 -5.19 -21.85
N ALA A 198 -1.71 -5.72 -21.76
CA ALA A 198 -2.52 -5.65 -20.54
C ALA A 198 -1.83 -6.37 -19.37
N GLU A 199 -1.30 -7.57 -19.57
CA GLU A 199 -0.56 -8.29 -18.53
C GLU A 199 0.73 -7.57 -18.14
N GLN A 200 1.50 -7.06 -19.10
CA GLN A 200 2.74 -6.32 -18.82
C GLN A 200 2.51 -5.05 -17.98
N VAL A 201 1.41 -4.34 -18.22
CA VAL A 201 1.14 -3.03 -17.60
C VAL A 201 0.26 -3.14 -16.36
N MET A 202 -0.74 -4.02 -16.37
CA MET A 202 -1.77 -4.13 -15.34
C MET A 202 -1.62 -5.39 -14.46
N GLY A 203 -0.94 -6.43 -14.97
CA GLY A 203 -0.61 -7.64 -14.22
C GLY A 203 -1.53 -8.84 -14.44
N TYR A 204 -2.77 -8.64 -14.89
CA TYR A 204 -3.73 -9.74 -14.99
C TYR A 204 -3.55 -10.57 -16.27
N HIS A 205 -3.77 -11.87 -16.15
CA HIS A 205 -3.68 -12.86 -17.22
C HIS A 205 -5.05 -13.11 -17.86
N VAL A 206 -5.11 -13.18 -19.18
CA VAL A 206 -6.38 -13.38 -19.91
C VAL A 206 -6.26 -14.56 -20.86
N ASP A 207 -6.92 -15.66 -20.49
CA ASP A 207 -6.91 -16.91 -21.24
C ASP A 207 -8.23 -17.19 -21.95
N TYR A 208 -8.13 -17.93 -23.04
CA TYR A 208 -9.27 -18.49 -23.74
C TYR A 208 -9.58 -19.90 -23.23
N THR A 209 -10.85 -20.15 -22.98
CA THR A 209 -11.39 -21.47 -22.64
C THR A 209 -12.51 -21.82 -23.61
N PRO A 210 -12.47 -22.99 -24.28
CA PRO A 210 -13.57 -23.41 -25.13
C PRO A 210 -14.86 -23.56 -24.33
N VAL A 211 -15.99 -23.07 -24.87
CA VAL A 211 -17.30 -23.21 -24.23
C VAL A 211 -17.63 -24.69 -23.95
N SER A 212 -17.16 -25.61 -24.77
CA SER A 212 -17.33 -27.06 -24.55
C SER A 212 -16.74 -27.54 -23.22
N GLU A 213 -15.67 -26.93 -22.72
CA GLU A 213 -15.09 -27.28 -21.43
C GLU A 213 -16.02 -26.87 -20.28
N LEU A 214 -16.64 -25.69 -20.36
CA LEU A 214 -17.68 -25.28 -19.43
C LEU A 214 -18.86 -26.28 -19.41
N MET A 215 -19.22 -26.84 -20.58
CA MET A 215 -20.30 -27.83 -20.66
C MET A 215 -19.99 -29.12 -19.92
N GLU A 216 -18.72 -29.49 -19.73
CA GLU A 216 -18.35 -30.67 -18.93
C GLU A 216 -18.60 -30.45 -17.43
N TYR A 217 -18.58 -29.21 -16.94
CA TYR A 217 -18.99 -28.87 -15.59
C TYR A 217 -20.51 -28.81 -15.47
N PHE A 218 -21.19 -28.23 -16.46
CA PHE A 218 -22.66 -28.19 -16.51
C PHE A 218 -23.29 -29.58 -16.39
N LYS A 219 -22.75 -30.59 -17.10
CA LYS A 219 -23.24 -31.97 -17.07
C LYS A 219 -23.13 -32.66 -15.71
N LYS A 220 -22.31 -32.14 -14.79
CA LYS A 220 -22.10 -32.70 -13.45
C LYS A 220 -23.07 -32.15 -12.41
N ILE A 221 -23.81 -31.09 -12.75
CA ILE A 221 -24.79 -30.47 -11.86
C ILE A 221 -25.98 -31.41 -11.73
N THR A 222 -26.42 -31.64 -10.50
CA THR A 222 -27.55 -32.53 -10.17
C THR A 222 -28.86 -31.77 -10.05
N ASP A 223 -29.99 -32.44 -10.33
CA ASP A 223 -31.33 -31.85 -10.15
C ASP A 223 -31.54 -31.32 -8.73
N ALA A 224 -31.00 -32.01 -7.73
CA ALA A 224 -31.09 -31.59 -6.33
C ALA A 224 -30.37 -30.27 -6.04
N GLU A 225 -29.20 -30.02 -6.66
CA GLU A 225 -28.48 -28.74 -6.54
C GLU A 225 -29.26 -27.61 -7.24
N VAL A 226 -29.89 -27.90 -8.38
CA VAL A 226 -30.74 -26.95 -9.11
C VAL A 226 -31.96 -26.58 -8.27
N ASP A 227 -32.68 -27.58 -7.73
CA ASP A 227 -33.87 -27.36 -6.91
C ASP A 227 -33.54 -26.55 -5.65
N ALA A 228 -32.40 -26.84 -5.01
CA ALA A 228 -31.94 -26.08 -3.85
C ALA A 228 -31.69 -24.60 -4.18
N LEU A 229 -31.04 -24.32 -5.32
CA LEU A 229 -30.77 -22.95 -5.77
C LEU A 229 -32.05 -22.21 -6.16
N VAL A 230 -33.00 -22.89 -6.82
CA VAL A 230 -34.30 -22.30 -7.17
C VAL A 230 -35.11 -21.96 -5.91
N ALA A 231 -35.09 -22.81 -4.89
CA ALA A 231 -35.74 -22.53 -3.61
C ALA A 231 -35.12 -21.30 -2.92
N GLU A 232 -33.80 -21.14 -3.00
CA GLU A 232 -33.11 -19.94 -2.53
C GLU A 232 -33.55 -18.69 -3.31
N TYR A 233 -33.65 -18.77 -4.64
CA TYR A 233 -34.14 -17.67 -5.47
C TYR A 233 -35.56 -17.24 -5.08
N MET A 234 -36.49 -18.18 -4.89
CA MET A 234 -37.87 -17.88 -4.47
C MET A 234 -37.97 -17.25 -3.07
N LYS A 235 -36.93 -17.40 -2.24
CA LYS A 235 -36.85 -16.77 -0.93
C LYS A 235 -36.29 -15.35 -1.00
N LEU A 236 -35.35 -15.11 -1.92
CA LEU A 236 -34.61 -13.85 -2.03
C LEU A 236 -35.24 -12.86 -3.01
N TYR A 237 -35.99 -13.33 -4.02
CA TYR A 237 -36.56 -12.56 -5.11
C TYR A 237 -38.05 -12.88 -5.31
#